data_AF-A0A8K0WRV2-F1
#
_entry.id   AF-A0A8K0WRV2-F1
#
_cell.length_a   1.000
_cell.length_b   1.000
_cell.length_c   1.000
_cell.angle_alpha   90.00
_cell.angle_beta   90.00
_cell.angle_gamma   90.00
#
_symmetry.space_group_name_H-M   'P 1'
#
loop_
_entity.id
_entity.type
_entity.pdbx_description
1 polymer ?
#
loop_
_entity_poly.entity_id
_entity_poly.type
_entity_poly.pdbx_seq_one_letter_code
_entity_poly.pdbx_strand_id
1 'polypeptide(L)'
;MDDGKIALNELRTHIAEDDPDEERVVDFRRHWIKQDCKTLRLAITLASIEPRECPVENSPVDECISSYTVVRSRLYDEPTVIAVPGYARRWLGYPSPQKLIPHHGPDIQTYPTHPLEAAFLAAAIMSPKFSCKDIDLITDATSLFKLFVLCDGHRGKALRFNLQLVNNTLIVDDLEQNSPLSDKSRPNFDPSFQRQFTKRQEGDGELMPPKPYYRLIRYKLGDLSVLVRCKVDADLESSAVDASPTWELSKIKKKPTKWPR
;
A
#
# COMPACT_ATOMS: atom_id res chain seq x y z
N MET A 1 -38.28 10.36 21.76
CA MET A 1 -37.23 9.51 21.16
C MET A 1 -37.23 9.92 19.71
N ASP A 2 -36.32 10.82 19.37
CA ASP A 2 -36.33 11.56 18.12
C ASP A 2 -35.28 10.94 17.20
N ASP A 3 -35.75 10.34 16.11
CA ASP A 3 -34.92 9.66 15.13
C ASP A 3 -34.15 10.72 14.33
N GLY A 4 -32.86 10.87 14.66
CA GLY A 4 -31.92 11.80 14.03
C GLY A 4 -31.72 11.53 12.54
N LYS A 5 -32.69 11.92 11.73
CA LYS A 5 -32.56 12.10 10.28
C LYS A 5 -31.86 13.43 10.04
N ILE A 6 -30.54 13.43 10.08
CA ILE A 6 -29.77 14.55 9.53
C ILE A 6 -29.98 14.52 8.01
N ALA A 7 -30.57 15.60 7.49
CA ALA A 7 -30.87 15.75 6.08
C ALA A 7 -29.56 15.71 5.25
N LEU A 8 -29.57 14.89 4.19
CA LEU A 8 -28.49 14.73 3.20
C LEU A 8 -28.07 16.01 2.45
N ASN A 9 -28.65 17.17 2.77
CA ASN A 9 -28.43 18.43 2.08
C ASN A 9 -27.27 19.28 2.64
N GLU A 10 -26.66 18.91 3.78
CA GLU A 10 -25.65 19.75 4.43
C GLU A 10 -24.18 19.46 4.03
N LEU A 11 -23.93 18.52 3.10
CA LEU A 11 -22.59 18.24 2.55
C LEU A 11 -22.27 19.04 1.27
N ARG A 12 -22.88 20.22 1.09
CA ARG A 12 -22.47 21.20 0.08
C ARG A 12 -21.57 22.24 0.75
N THR A 13 -20.25 22.13 0.58
CA THR A 13 -19.37 23.31 0.55
C THR A 13 -17.98 22.99 0.00
N HIS A 14 -17.63 23.76 -1.04
CA HIS A 14 -16.31 24.07 -1.59
C HIS A 14 -15.56 23.00 -2.40
N ILE A 15 -16.00 22.81 -3.65
CA ILE A 15 -15.10 22.60 -4.79
C ILE A 15 -15.58 23.56 -5.87
N ALA A 16 -14.66 24.35 -6.44
CA ALA A 16 -14.97 25.38 -7.42
C ALA A 16 -15.71 24.78 -8.63
N GLU A 17 -16.88 25.34 -8.93
CA GLU A 17 -17.62 25.06 -10.16
C GLU A 17 -16.95 25.88 -11.27
N ASP A 18 -16.46 25.23 -12.34
CA ASP A 18 -16.39 25.73 -13.74
C ASP A 18 -15.52 24.85 -14.69
N ASP A 19 -15.47 23.52 -14.51
CA ASP A 19 -14.93 22.60 -15.54
C ASP A 19 -15.86 21.37 -15.73
N PRO A 20 -16.44 21.15 -16.93
CA PRO A 20 -17.32 20.01 -17.21
C PRO A 20 -16.62 18.64 -17.11
N ASP A 21 -15.29 18.58 -17.23
CA ASP A 21 -14.52 17.36 -16.96
C ASP A 21 -14.33 17.14 -15.44
N GLU A 22 -14.25 18.21 -14.63
CA GLU A 22 -14.23 18.09 -13.17
C GLU A 22 -15.57 17.58 -12.62
N GLU A 23 -16.70 18.04 -13.15
CA GLU A 23 -18.03 17.57 -12.70
C GLU A 23 -18.20 16.07 -12.94
N ARG A 24 -17.78 15.57 -14.11
CA ARG A 24 -17.74 14.14 -14.44
C ARG A 24 -16.83 13.34 -13.51
N VAL A 25 -15.65 13.87 -13.19
CA VAL A 25 -14.69 13.23 -12.27
C VAL A 25 -15.22 13.21 -10.84
N VAL A 26 -15.91 14.27 -10.40
CA VAL A 26 -16.53 14.36 -9.08
C VAL A 26 -17.68 13.37 -8.94
N ASP A 27 -18.56 13.27 -9.93
CA ASP A 27 -19.67 12.32 -9.92
C ASP A 27 -19.20 10.87 -9.99
N PHE A 28 -18.18 10.57 -10.79
CA PHE A 28 -17.55 9.26 -10.81
C PHE A 28 -16.93 8.90 -9.44
N ARG A 29 -16.21 9.82 -8.80
CA ARG A 29 -15.62 9.61 -7.46
C ARG A 29 -16.70 9.35 -6.41
N ARG A 30 -17.79 10.12 -6.43
CA ARG A 30 -18.93 9.93 -5.51
C ARG A 30 -19.62 8.58 -5.74
N HIS A 31 -19.78 8.17 -6.99
CA HIS A 31 -20.35 6.87 -7.33
C HIS A 31 -19.45 5.72 -6.87
N TRP A 32 -18.13 5.81 -7.12
CA TRP A 32 -17.15 4.80 -6.74
C TRP A 32 -17.10 4.54 -5.22
N ILE A 33 -17.14 5.59 -4.40
CA ILE A 33 -17.15 5.47 -2.94
C ILE A 33 -18.39 4.71 -2.45
N LYS A 34 -19.53 4.85 -3.15
CA LYS A 34 -20.81 4.23 -2.79
C LYS A 34 -21.06 2.90 -3.50
N GLN A 35 -20.21 2.50 -4.44
CA GLN A 35 -20.38 1.26 -5.17
C GLN A 35 -20.38 0.09 -4.18
N ASP A 36 -21.30 -0.86 -4.36
CA ASP A 36 -21.55 -2.01 -3.47
C ASP A 36 -21.97 -1.67 -2.01
N CYS A 37 -22.04 -0.38 -1.64
CA CYS A 37 -22.53 0.07 -0.35
C CYS A 37 -24.05 0.26 -0.39
N LYS A 38 -24.80 -0.70 0.16
CA LYS A 38 -26.27 -0.63 0.23
C LYS A 38 -26.78 0.43 1.23
N THR A 39 -26.02 0.70 2.30
CA THR A 39 -26.45 1.60 3.37
C THR A 39 -25.25 2.22 4.07
N LEU A 40 -25.26 3.54 4.25
CA LEU A 40 -24.32 4.23 5.13
C LEU A 40 -24.62 3.84 6.57
N ARG A 41 -23.66 3.18 7.24
CA ARG A 41 -23.82 2.75 8.64
C ARG A 41 -23.34 3.80 9.63
N LEU A 42 -22.24 4.47 9.31
CA LEU A 42 -21.60 5.44 10.17
C LEU A 42 -20.85 6.46 9.32
N ALA A 43 -20.94 7.73 9.70
CA ALA A 43 -20.10 8.79 9.17
C ALA A 43 -19.27 9.35 10.33
N ILE A 44 -17.94 9.31 10.18
CA ILE A 44 -17.01 9.87 11.15
C ILE A 44 -16.34 11.06 10.47
N THR A 45 -16.33 12.21 11.16
CA THR A 45 -15.61 13.39 10.68
C THR A 45 -14.20 13.39 11.25
N LEU A 46 -13.23 13.97 10.54
CA LEU A 46 -11.88 14.11 11.09
C LEU A 46 -11.88 14.89 12.42
N ALA A 47 -12.79 15.87 12.56
CA ALA A 47 -12.97 16.66 13.77
C ALA A 47 -13.53 15.86 14.96
N SER A 48 -14.18 14.71 14.72
CA SER A 48 -14.70 13.83 15.77
C SER A 48 -13.69 12.74 16.19
N ILE A 49 -12.50 12.72 15.59
CA ILE A 49 -11.44 11.78 15.95
C ILE A 49 -10.58 12.45 17.01
N GLU A 50 -10.57 11.89 18.22
CA GLU A 50 -9.71 12.33 19.30
C GLU A 50 -8.37 11.59 19.23
N PRO A 51 -7.22 12.30 19.22
CA PRO A 51 -5.92 11.66 19.34
C PRO A 51 -5.83 10.88 20.64
N ARG A 52 -5.31 9.66 20.56
CA ARG A 52 -4.96 8.90 21.76
C ARG A 52 -3.53 9.24 22.15
N GLU A 53 -3.37 9.74 23.37
CA GLU A 53 -2.06 9.91 24.00
C GLU A 53 -1.45 8.53 24.26
N CYS A 54 -0.61 8.06 23.33
CA CYS A 54 0.17 6.84 23.49
C CYS A 54 1.60 7.10 22.98
N PRO A 55 2.65 6.64 23.68
CA PRO A 55 4.00 6.75 23.19
C PRO A 55 4.12 6.03 21.85
N VAL A 56 4.37 6.77 20.77
CA VAL A 56 4.78 6.19 19.50
C VAL A 56 6.28 6.01 19.56
N GLU A 57 6.71 4.88 20.11
CA GLU A 57 8.10 4.48 20.01
C GLU A 57 8.38 3.98 18.59
N ASN A 58 9.61 4.19 18.12
CA ASN A 58 10.12 3.46 16.96
C ASN A 58 10.29 2.00 17.37
N SER A 59 9.18 1.27 17.49
CA SER A 59 9.24 -0.15 17.77
C SER A 59 9.93 -0.81 16.58
N PRO A 60 11.03 -1.55 16.79
CA PRO A 60 11.56 -2.38 15.73
C PRO A 60 10.46 -3.34 15.25
N VAL A 61 10.62 -3.86 14.04
CA VAL A 61 9.77 -4.97 13.60
C VAL A 61 9.93 -6.10 14.62
N ASP A 62 8.83 -6.45 15.29
CA ASP A 62 8.83 -7.44 16.35
C ASP A 62 9.15 -8.82 15.77
N GLU A 63 8.52 -9.15 14.65
CA GLU A 63 8.59 -10.48 14.05
C GLU A 63 8.25 -10.47 12.56
N CYS A 64 8.96 -11.27 11.76
CA CYS A 64 8.56 -11.60 10.39
C CYS A 64 7.83 -12.93 10.40
N ILE A 65 6.50 -12.90 10.27
CA ILE A 65 5.63 -14.09 10.33
C ILE A 65 5.79 -14.96 9.09
N SER A 66 5.86 -14.34 7.91
CA SER A 66 5.99 -15.05 6.65
C SER A 66 6.63 -14.20 5.57
N SER A 67 7.09 -14.87 4.51
CA SER A 67 7.57 -14.21 3.32
C SER A 67 7.30 -15.05 2.08
N TYR A 68 6.99 -14.40 0.96
CA TYR A 68 6.63 -15.11 -0.26
C TYR A 68 6.92 -14.27 -1.51
N THR A 69 7.22 -14.96 -2.61
CA THR A 69 7.42 -14.35 -3.93
C THR A 69 6.27 -14.75 -4.83
N VAL A 70 5.64 -13.79 -5.50
CA VAL A 70 4.61 -14.08 -6.51
C VAL A 70 5.31 -14.56 -7.78
N VAL A 71 5.25 -15.86 -8.04
CA VAL A 71 5.89 -16.49 -9.21
C VAL A 71 5.05 -16.24 -10.46
N ARG A 72 3.73 -16.32 -10.30
CA ARG A 72 2.77 -16.10 -11.37
C ARG A 72 1.53 -15.44 -10.80
N SER A 73 1.26 -14.21 -11.23
CA SER A 73 -0.01 -13.53 -10.95
C SER A 73 -1.05 -13.96 -11.97
N ARG A 74 -2.33 -14.00 -11.59
CA ARG A 74 -3.42 -14.40 -12.47
C ARG A 74 -3.42 -13.52 -13.73
N LEU A 75 -3.00 -14.08 -14.86
CA LEU A 75 -3.43 -13.67 -16.17
C LEU A 75 -4.45 -14.71 -16.58
N TYR A 76 -5.74 -14.33 -16.68
CA TYR A 76 -6.85 -15.17 -17.15
C TYR A 76 -7.10 -16.45 -16.32
N ASP A 77 -8.06 -16.39 -15.38
CA ASP A 77 -8.66 -17.50 -14.57
C ASP A 77 -7.75 -18.51 -13.83
N GLU A 78 -6.45 -18.52 -14.08
CA GLU A 78 -5.52 -19.44 -13.45
C GLU A 78 -5.14 -19.00 -12.03
N PRO A 79 -4.84 -19.92 -11.09
CA PRO A 79 -4.51 -19.57 -9.71
C PRO A 79 -3.18 -18.81 -9.60
N THR A 80 -3.11 -17.90 -8.62
CA THR A 80 -1.86 -17.23 -8.23
C THR A 80 -0.89 -18.27 -7.67
N VAL A 81 0.33 -18.31 -8.20
CA VAL A 81 1.38 -19.21 -7.71
C VAL A 81 2.39 -18.42 -6.91
N ILE A 82 2.66 -18.87 -5.69
CA ILE A 82 3.64 -18.26 -4.78
C ILE A 82 4.75 -19.27 -4.43
N ALA A 83 5.96 -18.76 -4.25
CA ALA A 83 7.06 -19.48 -3.63
C ALA A 83 7.16 -19.09 -2.16
N VAL A 84 7.29 -20.09 -1.28
CA VAL A 84 7.33 -19.92 0.19
C VAL A 84 8.47 -20.80 0.75
N PRO A 85 9.44 -20.25 1.50
CA PRO A 85 9.67 -18.82 1.68
C PRO A 85 10.03 -18.15 0.36
N GLY A 86 9.63 -16.89 0.21
CA GLY A 86 10.11 -16.03 -0.86
C GLY A 86 11.43 -15.36 -0.50
N TYR A 87 12.04 -14.70 -1.46
CA TYR A 87 13.28 -13.97 -1.24
C TYR A 87 13.31 -12.65 -2.01
N ALA A 88 13.92 -11.65 -1.38
CA ALA A 88 14.22 -10.38 -2.01
C ALA A 88 15.37 -10.52 -3.02
N ARG A 89 15.44 -9.58 -3.95
CA ARG A 89 16.61 -9.40 -4.83
C ARG A 89 17.69 -8.65 -4.07
N ARG A 90 18.97 -8.88 -4.38
CA ARG A 90 20.06 -8.17 -3.69
C ARG A 90 20.23 -6.78 -4.27
N TRP A 91 20.32 -5.75 -3.44
CA TRP A 91 20.68 -4.41 -3.89
C TRP A 91 22.12 -4.38 -4.41
N LEU A 92 22.35 -3.83 -5.60
CA LEU A 92 23.69 -3.76 -6.22
C LEU A 92 24.48 -2.49 -5.84
N GLY A 93 23.92 -1.61 -5.00
CA GLY A 93 24.56 -0.34 -4.64
C GLY A 93 24.26 0.77 -5.64
N TYR A 94 25.15 1.76 -5.69
CA TYR A 94 25.02 2.95 -6.54
C TYR A 94 25.88 2.81 -7.80
N PRO A 95 25.38 2.19 -8.89
CA PRO A 95 26.12 2.20 -10.15
C PRO A 95 26.21 3.62 -10.71
N SER A 96 27.20 3.85 -11.58
CA SER A 96 27.32 5.07 -12.38
C SER A 96 25.98 5.41 -13.07
N PRO A 97 25.66 6.70 -13.30
CA PRO A 97 24.38 7.12 -13.86
C PRO A 97 23.92 6.25 -15.03
N GLN A 98 22.78 5.58 -14.85
CA GLN A 98 22.19 4.70 -15.87
C GLN A 98 20.99 5.36 -16.52
N LYS A 99 20.81 5.12 -17.82
CA LYS A 99 19.59 5.48 -18.52
C LYS A 99 18.57 4.34 -18.33
N LEU A 100 17.46 4.65 -17.66
CA LEU A 100 16.34 3.71 -17.50
C LEU A 100 15.56 3.62 -18.81
N ILE A 101 15.16 2.39 -19.16
CA ILE A 101 14.28 2.15 -20.30
C ILE A 101 12.84 2.24 -19.79
N PRO A 102 11.99 3.12 -20.39
CA PRO A 102 10.59 3.18 -20.02
C PRO A 102 9.90 1.86 -20.38
N HIS A 103 9.16 1.31 -19.43
CA HIS A 103 8.27 0.20 -19.67
C HIS A 103 6.89 0.75 -20.06
N HIS A 104 6.47 0.42 -21.28
CA HIS A 104 5.13 0.72 -21.78
C HIS A 104 4.34 -0.58 -21.79
N GLY A 105 3.31 -0.66 -20.94
CA GLY A 105 2.50 -1.85 -20.77
C GLY A 105 1.71 -1.77 -19.47
N PRO A 106 0.63 -2.56 -19.33
CA PRO A 106 -0.09 -2.62 -18.08
C PRO A 106 0.88 -3.02 -16.98
N ASP A 107 0.80 -2.34 -15.83
CA ASP A 107 1.38 -2.89 -14.62
C ASP A 107 0.59 -4.17 -14.34
N ILE A 108 1.18 -5.34 -14.65
CA ILE A 108 0.50 -6.64 -14.52
C ILE A 108 0.45 -7.05 -13.03
N GLN A 109 0.34 -6.07 -12.12
CA GLN A 109 -0.26 -6.30 -10.83
C GLN A 109 -1.76 -6.40 -11.05
N THR A 110 -2.21 -7.56 -11.53
CA THR A 110 -3.60 -7.95 -11.35
C THR A 110 -3.87 -7.91 -9.86
N TYR A 111 -4.70 -6.96 -9.41
CA TYR A 111 -5.16 -6.90 -8.04
C TYR A 111 -5.94 -8.19 -7.77
N PRO A 112 -5.41 -9.11 -6.97
CA PRO A 112 -6.14 -10.33 -6.69
C PRO A 112 -7.40 -9.95 -5.92
N THR A 113 -8.50 -10.67 -6.14
CA THR A 113 -9.76 -10.50 -5.41
C THR A 113 -9.57 -10.55 -3.89
N HIS A 114 -8.53 -11.26 -3.44
CA HIS A 114 -8.13 -11.36 -2.04
C HIS A 114 -6.64 -10.98 -1.88
N PRO A 115 -6.32 -9.68 -1.71
CA PRO A 115 -4.94 -9.21 -1.59
C PRO A 115 -4.12 -9.94 -0.54
N LEU A 116 -4.70 -10.24 0.63
CA LEU A 116 -3.98 -10.82 1.76
C LEU A 116 -3.94 -12.35 1.77
N GLU A 117 -4.64 -13.04 0.86
CA GLU A 117 -4.74 -14.51 0.84
C GLU A 117 -3.36 -15.18 0.77
N ALA A 118 -2.50 -14.73 -0.15
CA ALA A 118 -1.14 -15.25 -0.29
C ALA A 118 -0.30 -15.08 0.98
N ALA A 119 -0.51 -14.00 1.73
CA ALA A 119 0.19 -13.75 2.98
C ALA A 119 -0.23 -14.73 4.08
N PHE A 120 -1.53 -15.05 4.17
CA PHE A 120 -2.05 -16.05 5.09
C PHE A 120 -1.62 -17.47 4.73
N LEU A 121 -1.62 -17.82 3.44
CA LEU A 121 -1.10 -19.12 2.98
C LEU A 121 0.38 -19.28 3.32
N ALA A 122 1.19 -18.24 3.07
CA ALA A 122 2.61 -18.26 3.43
C ALA A 122 2.82 -18.36 4.95
N ALA A 123 1.98 -17.68 5.75
CA ALA A 123 2.03 -17.77 7.21
C ALA A 123 1.65 -19.17 7.73
N ALA A 124 0.65 -19.82 7.15
CA ALA A 124 0.28 -21.19 7.51
C ALA A 124 1.41 -22.20 7.26
N ILE A 125 2.24 -21.97 6.24
CA ILE A 125 3.40 -22.82 5.91
C ILE A 125 4.60 -22.49 6.81
N MET A 126 4.98 -21.22 6.90
CA MET A 126 6.21 -20.81 7.60
C MET A 126 6.06 -20.77 9.12
N SER A 127 4.86 -20.41 9.59
CA SER A 127 4.56 -20.16 10.99
C SER A 127 3.25 -20.85 11.39
N PRO A 128 3.15 -22.19 11.31
CA PRO A 128 1.89 -22.92 11.53
C PRO A 128 1.31 -22.78 12.94
N LYS A 129 2.12 -22.32 13.91
CA LYS A 129 1.69 -22.06 15.29
C LYS A 129 1.27 -20.60 15.53
N PHE A 130 1.50 -19.72 14.56
CA PHE A 130 1.11 -18.33 14.68
C PHE A 130 -0.42 -18.20 14.73
N SER A 131 -0.90 -17.28 15.56
CA SER A 131 -2.32 -17.02 15.72
C SER A 131 -2.59 -15.53 15.60
N CYS A 132 -3.65 -15.17 14.87
CA CYS A 132 -4.09 -13.79 14.75
C CYS A 132 -4.93 -13.31 15.95
N LYS A 133 -5.10 -14.12 17.02
CA LYS A 133 -5.98 -13.78 18.15
C LYS A 133 -5.57 -12.49 18.87
N ASP A 134 -4.27 -12.21 18.94
CA ASP A 134 -3.71 -11.03 19.61
C ASP A 134 -3.27 -9.95 18.60
N ILE A 135 -3.90 -9.95 17.42
CA ILE A 135 -3.68 -8.95 16.37
C ILE A 135 -4.93 -8.07 16.30
N ASP A 136 -4.75 -6.76 16.44
CA ASP A 136 -5.84 -5.79 16.39
C ASP A 136 -6.14 -5.40 14.93
N LEU A 137 -5.10 -5.29 14.10
CA LEU A 137 -5.19 -4.82 12.72
C LEU A 137 -4.33 -5.68 11.78
N ILE A 138 -4.91 -6.15 10.68
CA ILE A 138 -4.21 -6.79 9.56
C ILE A 138 -4.43 -5.95 8.30
N THR A 139 -3.35 -5.57 7.62
CA THR A 139 -3.45 -4.72 6.43
C THR A 139 -2.20 -4.81 5.55
N ASP A 140 -2.11 -3.99 4.51
CA ASP A 140 -0.88 -3.78 3.76
C ASP A 140 -0.30 -2.38 3.96
N ALA A 141 1.00 -2.27 3.68
CA ALA A 141 1.74 -1.04 3.88
C ALA A 141 1.18 0.12 3.02
N THR A 142 0.64 -0.19 1.84
CA THR A 142 0.01 0.80 0.96
C THR A 142 -1.24 1.40 1.60
N SER A 143 -2.10 0.57 2.17
CA SER A 143 -3.32 1.00 2.86
C SER A 143 -3.00 1.86 4.07
N LEU A 144 -2.01 1.44 4.88
CA LEU A 144 -1.53 2.25 6.00
C LEU A 144 -0.96 3.59 5.57
N PHE A 145 -0.16 3.61 4.50
CA PHE A 145 0.39 4.86 3.98
C PHE A 145 -0.72 5.81 3.52
N LYS A 146 -1.78 5.30 2.87
CA LYS A 146 -2.94 6.09 2.47
C LYS A 146 -3.70 6.67 3.66
N LEU A 147 -3.90 5.87 4.73
CA LEU A 147 -4.48 6.34 5.98
C LEU A 147 -3.60 7.42 6.64
N PHE A 148 -2.28 7.23 6.65
CA PHE A 148 -1.34 8.22 7.17
C PHE A 148 -1.43 9.55 6.40
N VAL A 149 -1.40 9.51 5.07
CA VAL A 149 -1.54 10.70 4.21
C VAL A 149 -2.88 11.40 4.44
N LEU A 150 -3.97 10.64 4.65
CA LEU A 150 -5.28 11.19 5.00
C LEU A 150 -5.23 11.94 6.34
N CYS A 151 -4.62 11.34 7.36
CA CYS A 151 -4.46 11.95 8.69
C CYS A 151 -3.55 13.19 8.67
N ASP A 152 -2.54 13.23 7.80
CA ASP A 152 -1.66 14.39 7.59
C ASP A 152 -2.38 15.57 6.89
N GLY A 153 -3.65 15.40 6.52
CA GLY A 153 -4.48 16.46 5.96
C GLY A 153 -4.32 16.64 4.44
N HIS A 154 -3.66 15.71 3.75
CA HIS A 154 -3.60 15.71 2.29
C HIS A 154 -4.94 15.30 1.68
N ARG A 155 -5.66 16.25 1.06
CA ARG A 155 -7.02 16.07 0.52
C ARG A 155 -7.06 15.81 -1.00
N GLY A 156 -6.17 14.97 -1.52
CA GLY A 156 -5.98 14.82 -2.96
C GLY A 156 -6.91 13.83 -3.66
N LYS A 157 -7.30 12.73 -3.00
CA LYS A 157 -8.09 11.64 -3.61
C LYS A 157 -9.04 11.01 -2.59
N ALA A 158 -10.24 10.66 -3.04
CA ALA A 158 -11.11 9.78 -2.29
C ALA A 158 -10.46 8.40 -2.17
N LEU A 159 -10.48 7.83 -0.97
CA LEU A 159 -9.97 6.51 -0.67
C LEU A 159 -11.15 5.58 -0.35
N ARG A 160 -11.05 4.31 -0.73
CA ARG A 160 -12.04 3.29 -0.39
C ARG A 160 -11.31 2.07 0.11
N PHE A 161 -11.69 1.62 1.30
CA PHE A 161 -11.18 0.40 1.90
C PHE A 161 -12.32 -0.60 2.08
N ASN A 162 -12.00 -1.88 1.89
CA ASN A 162 -12.77 -2.97 2.42
C ASN A 162 -12.37 -3.18 3.88
N LEU A 163 -13.36 -3.30 4.76
CA LEU A 163 -13.18 -3.52 6.18
C LEU A 163 -13.88 -4.82 6.55
N GLN A 164 -13.13 -5.76 7.10
CA GLN A 164 -13.68 -7.03 7.58
C GLN A 164 -13.28 -7.21 9.03
N LEU A 165 -14.26 -7.37 9.92
CA LEU A 165 -14.00 -7.65 11.34
C LEU A 165 -14.16 -9.15 11.57
N VAL A 166 -13.07 -9.81 11.96
CA VAL A 166 -13.06 -11.24 12.30
C VAL A 166 -12.70 -11.36 13.77
N ASN A 167 -13.68 -11.74 14.60
CA ASN A 167 -13.58 -11.64 16.06
C ASN A 167 -13.22 -10.20 16.47
N ASN A 168 -12.04 -9.99 17.07
CA ASN A 168 -11.55 -8.68 17.50
C ASN A 168 -10.47 -8.11 16.55
N THR A 169 -10.20 -8.77 15.42
CA THR A 169 -9.18 -8.35 14.46
C THR A 169 -9.84 -7.65 13.29
N LEU A 170 -9.48 -6.39 13.05
CA LEU A 170 -9.88 -5.65 11.87
C LEU A 170 -8.93 -5.98 10.71
N ILE A 171 -9.47 -6.39 9.58
CA ILE A 171 -8.73 -6.58 8.33
C ILE A 171 -9.10 -5.43 7.39
N VAL A 172 -8.07 -4.74 6.88
CA VAL A 172 -8.21 -3.60 5.99
C VAL A 172 -7.46 -3.88 4.70
N ASP A 173 -8.19 -3.98 3.60
CA ASP A 173 -7.65 -4.08 2.24
C ASP A 173 -8.16 -2.91 1.38
N ASP A 174 -7.25 -2.34 0.61
CA ASP A 174 -7.57 -1.21 -0.26
C ASP A 174 -8.31 -1.66 -1.52
N LEU A 175 -9.39 -0.95 -1.83
CA LEU A 175 -10.02 -0.99 -3.14
C LEU A 175 -9.46 0.18 -3.93
N GLU A 176 -8.33 -0.06 -4.59
CA GLU A 176 -7.83 0.93 -5.52
C GLU A 176 -8.89 1.19 -6.57
N GLN A 177 -9.16 2.48 -6.78
CA GLN A 177 -9.93 2.95 -7.91
C GLN A 177 -9.16 2.47 -9.14
N ASN A 178 -9.67 1.43 -9.81
CA ASN A 178 -9.32 1.13 -11.19
C ASN A 178 -9.82 2.33 -12.00
N SER A 179 -9.07 3.43 -11.96
CA SER A 179 -9.34 4.53 -12.84
C SER A 179 -9.12 3.98 -14.25
N PRO A 180 -10.11 4.01 -15.15
CA PRO A 180 -9.85 3.78 -16.56
C PRO A 180 -8.83 4.80 -17.12
N LEU A 181 -8.52 5.85 -16.33
CA LEU A 181 -7.48 6.85 -16.53
C LEU A 181 -6.22 6.62 -15.67
N SER A 182 -5.94 5.40 -15.17
CA SER A 182 -4.55 5.09 -14.86
C SER A 182 -3.82 5.34 -16.17
N ASP A 183 -3.05 6.42 -16.20
CA ASP A 183 -2.64 7.04 -17.45
C ASP A 183 -1.63 6.10 -18.12
N LYS A 184 -2.15 5.14 -18.90
CA LYS A 184 -1.39 4.11 -19.63
C LYS A 184 -0.40 4.74 -20.60
N SER A 185 -0.49 6.05 -20.82
CA SER A 185 0.46 6.84 -21.60
C SER A 185 1.74 7.20 -20.82
N ARG A 186 1.72 7.17 -19.47
CA ARG A 186 2.89 7.51 -18.67
C ARG A 186 3.88 6.34 -18.61
N PRO A 187 5.16 6.60 -18.90
CA PRO A 187 6.18 5.56 -18.80
C PRO A 187 6.35 5.08 -17.36
N ASN A 188 6.32 3.77 -17.15
CA ASN A 188 6.69 3.13 -15.89
C ASN A 188 8.19 2.77 -15.92
N PHE A 189 8.97 3.22 -14.94
CA PHE A 189 10.41 2.92 -14.87
C PHE A 189 10.75 1.88 -13.79
N ASP A 190 9.78 1.44 -12.99
CA ASP A 190 10.04 0.54 -11.87
C ASP A 190 10.63 -0.81 -12.32
N PRO A 191 10.12 -1.48 -13.38
CA PRO A 191 10.68 -2.75 -13.80
C PRO A 191 12.11 -2.63 -14.35
N SER A 192 12.47 -1.51 -14.98
CA SER A 192 13.83 -1.29 -15.49
C SER A 192 14.78 -0.89 -14.37
N PHE A 193 14.33 -0.07 -13.43
CA PHE A 193 15.07 0.26 -12.22
C PHE A 193 15.39 -1.00 -11.41
N GLN A 194 14.38 -1.81 -11.09
CA GLN A 194 14.61 -3.04 -10.35
C GLN A 194 15.54 -4.00 -11.10
N ARG A 195 15.45 -4.10 -12.44
CA ARG A 195 16.37 -4.95 -13.23
C ARG A 195 17.82 -4.48 -13.16
N GLN A 196 18.06 -3.17 -13.29
CA GLN A 196 19.41 -2.62 -13.35
C GLN A 196 20.10 -2.56 -11.98
N PHE A 197 19.34 -2.28 -10.92
CA PHE A 197 19.91 -1.98 -9.60
C PHE A 197 19.81 -3.13 -8.60
N THR A 198 19.27 -4.29 -8.99
CA THR A 198 19.24 -5.47 -8.11
C THR A 198 19.74 -6.73 -8.81
N LYS A 199 20.41 -7.61 -8.05
CA LYS A 199 20.87 -8.92 -8.50
C LYS A 199 19.69 -9.89 -8.55
N ARG A 200 19.60 -10.66 -9.63
CA ARG A 200 18.65 -11.76 -9.75
C ARG A 200 18.96 -12.86 -8.74
N GLN A 201 17.92 -13.62 -8.40
CA GLN A 201 18.09 -14.93 -7.77
C GLN A 201 18.62 -15.92 -8.82
N GLU A 202 19.37 -16.93 -8.38
CA GLU A 202 19.77 -18.03 -9.26
C GLU A 202 18.52 -18.74 -9.81
N GLY A 203 18.44 -18.93 -11.13
CA GLY A 203 17.31 -19.56 -11.80
C GLY A 203 16.25 -18.61 -12.38
N ASP A 204 16.32 -17.29 -12.12
CA ASP A 204 15.48 -16.32 -12.85
C ASP A 204 16.03 -16.10 -14.27
N GLY A 205 15.22 -16.41 -15.29
CA GLY A 205 15.59 -16.21 -16.70
C GLY A 205 15.76 -14.73 -17.08
N GLU A 206 16.62 -14.44 -18.07
CA GLU A 206 17.05 -13.07 -18.36
C GLU A 206 15.95 -12.10 -18.83
N LEU A 207 14.86 -12.63 -19.38
CA LEU A 207 13.79 -11.85 -19.97
C LEU A 207 12.63 -11.59 -19.00
N MET A 208 12.58 -12.27 -17.86
CA MET A 208 11.47 -12.12 -16.91
C MET A 208 11.57 -10.79 -16.13
N PRO A 209 10.44 -10.09 -15.94
CA PRO A 209 10.40 -8.96 -15.03
C PRO A 209 10.66 -9.43 -13.58
N PRO A 210 11.16 -8.55 -12.72
CA PRO A 210 11.34 -8.85 -11.31
C PRO A 210 10.01 -9.28 -10.69
N LYS A 211 10.01 -10.41 -9.97
CA LYS A 211 8.83 -10.93 -9.31
C LYS A 211 8.60 -10.18 -7.99
N PRO A 212 7.36 -9.75 -7.69
CA PRO A 212 7.04 -9.13 -6.42
C PRO A 212 7.35 -10.06 -5.24
N TYR A 213 8.13 -9.57 -4.28
CA TYR A 213 8.43 -10.24 -3.02
C TYR A 213 7.76 -9.49 -1.87
N TYR A 214 7.11 -10.23 -0.98
CA TYR A 214 6.37 -9.69 0.15
C TYR A 214 6.80 -10.34 1.46
N ARG A 215 6.71 -9.56 2.53
CA ARG A 215 6.80 -10.03 3.90
C ARG A 215 5.52 -9.69 4.65
N LEU A 216 5.12 -10.56 5.56
CA LEU A 216 4.09 -10.30 6.56
C LEU A 216 4.78 -10.10 7.89
N ILE A 217 4.80 -8.85 8.36
CA ILE A 217 5.54 -8.45 9.56
C ILE A 217 4.57 -8.03 10.65
N ARG A 218 4.93 -8.32 11.89
CA ARG A 218 4.24 -7.82 13.09
C ARG A 218 5.02 -6.67 13.69
N TYR A 219 4.33 -5.59 14.06
CA TYR A 219 4.91 -4.53 14.87
C TYR A 219 3.84 -3.83 15.72
N LYS A 220 4.27 -3.06 16.72
CA LYS A 220 3.41 -2.22 17.55
C LYS A 220 3.26 -0.80 17.00
N LEU A 221 2.02 -0.35 16.88
CA LEU A 221 1.67 1.05 16.59
C LEU A 221 0.94 1.63 17.81
N GLY A 222 1.70 2.26 18.70
CA GLY A 222 1.22 2.57 20.04
C GLY A 222 0.76 1.28 20.74
N ASP A 223 -0.49 1.27 21.20
CA ASP A 223 -1.06 0.09 21.87
C ASP A 223 -1.48 -1.03 20.89
N LEU A 224 -1.61 -0.72 19.59
CA LEU A 224 -2.14 -1.65 18.59
C LEU A 224 -1.08 -2.67 18.15
N SER A 225 -1.43 -3.94 18.18
CA SER A 225 -0.72 -5.06 17.54
C SER A 225 -1.11 -5.13 16.07
N VAL A 226 -0.19 -4.76 15.18
CA VAL A 226 -0.46 -4.63 13.74
C VAL A 226 0.32 -5.68 12.96
N LEU A 227 -0.37 -6.36 12.06
CA LEU A 227 0.21 -7.27 11.08
C LEU A 227 0.13 -6.63 9.69
N VAL A 228 1.28 -6.35 9.09
CA VAL A 228 1.38 -5.59 7.85
C VAL A 228 2.07 -6.40 6.79
N ARG A 229 1.43 -6.51 5.63
CA ARG A 229 2.07 -7.01 4.43
C ARG A 229 2.81 -5.86 3.74
N CYS A 230 4.11 -6.00 3.52
CA CYS A 230 4.92 -5.04 2.78
C CYS A 230 5.56 -5.70 1.56
N LYS A 231 5.61 -4.97 0.44
CA LYS A 231 6.46 -5.33 -0.70
C LYS A 231 7.90 -4.96 -0.34
N VAL A 232 8.83 -5.86 -0.59
CA VAL A 232 10.26 -5.62 -0.36
C VAL A 232 10.95 -5.62 -1.72
N ASP A 233 11.57 -4.51 -2.08
CA ASP A 233 12.20 -4.34 -3.39
C ASP A 233 13.60 -4.98 -3.44
N ALA A 234 14.36 -4.87 -2.36
CA ALA A 234 15.70 -5.43 -2.28
C ALA A 234 16.15 -5.71 -0.84
N ASP A 235 17.17 -6.57 -0.72
CA ASP A 235 17.94 -6.80 0.50
C ASP A 235 19.34 -6.19 0.37
N LEU A 236 19.84 -5.65 1.48
CA LEU A 236 21.20 -5.11 1.58
C LEU A 236 22.16 -6.24 1.97
N GLU A 237 23.35 -6.28 1.37
CA GLU A 237 24.39 -7.19 1.84
C GLU A 237 24.84 -6.76 3.25
N SER A 238 25.03 -7.70 4.17
CA SER A 238 25.32 -7.42 5.59
C SER A 238 26.63 -6.65 5.84
N SER A 239 27.45 -6.43 4.81
CA SER A 239 28.64 -5.57 4.84
C SER A 239 28.36 -4.08 4.56
N ALA A 240 27.13 -3.71 4.17
CA ALA A 240 26.75 -2.31 3.92
C ALA A 240 26.25 -1.57 5.17
N VAL A 241 26.19 -2.24 6.33
CA VAL A 241 25.68 -1.67 7.60
C VAL A 241 26.64 -0.61 8.18
N ASP A 242 27.89 -0.54 7.70
CA ASP A 242 28.84 0.51 8.07
C ASP A 242 28.66 1.83 7.29
N ALA A 243 27.73 1.87 6.34
CA ALA A 243 27.27 3.11 5.72
C ALA A 243 25.81 3.36 6.10
N SER A 244 25.54 3.58 7.38
CA SER A 244 24.30 4.26 7.77
C SER A 244 24.19 5.53 6.94
N PRO A 245 23.21 5.66 6.03
CA PRO A 245 22.87 6.97 5.54
C PRO A 245 22.19 7.66 6.72
N THR A 246 22.95 8.45 7.47
CA THR A 246 22.38 9.46 8.37
C THR A 246 21.59 10.43 7.50
N TRP A 247 20.33 10.09 7.23
CA TRP A 247 19.34 11.05 6.77
C TRP A 247 19.06 11.99 7.93
N GLU A 248 19.96 12.93 8.18
CA GLU A 248 19.64 14.05 9.05
C GLU A 248 18.53 14.86 8.35
N LEU A 249 17.26 14.67 8.78
CA LEU A 249 16.12 15.47 8.30
C LEU A 249 16.37 16.98 8.43
N SER A 250 17.24 17.38 9.34
CA SER A 250 17.68 18.76 9.55
C SER A 250 18.42 19.37 8.35
N LYS A 251 18.91 18.56 7.39
CA LYS A 251 19.63 19.03 6.20
C LYS A 251 18.76 19.21 4.95
N ILE A 252 17.47 18.85 5.01
CA ILE A 252 16.52 19.19 3.95
C ILE A 252 16.20 20.69 4.07
N LYS A 253 17.04 21.53 3.45
CA LYS A 253 16.71 22.94 3.24
C LYS A 253 15.41 22.98 2.42
N LYS A 254 14.32 23.48 3.02
CA LYS A 254 13.09 23.83 2.30
C LYS A 254 13.47 24.74 1.14
N LYS A 255 13.53 24.21 -0.08
CA LYS A 255 13.59 25.06 -1.27
C LYS A 255 12.23 25.75 -1.38
N PRO A 256 12.17 27.09 -1.54
CA PRO A 256 10.90 27.76 -1.77
C PRO A 256 10.30 27.27 -3.07
N THR A 257 9.12 26.66 -2.98
CA THR A 257 8.28 26.24 -4.09
C THR A 257 7.72 27.48 -4.78
N LYS A 258 8.41 27.96 -5.82
CA LYS A 258 7.79 28.73 -6.90
C LYS A 258 7.68 27.81 -8.10
N TRP A 259 6.49 27.28 -8.32
CA TRP A 259 6.16 26.64 -9.58
C TRP A 259 6.04 27.73 -10.66
N PRO A 260 6.62 27.54 -11.86
CA PRO A 260 6.40 28.47 -12.96
C PRO A 260 4.90 28.47 -13.32
N ARG A 261 4.36 29.68 -13.52
CA ARG A 261 2.99 29.92 -14.00
C ARG A 261 2.82 29.44 -15.42
#